data_AF-A0A8T8SPS0-F1
#
_entry.id   AF-A0A8T8SPS0-F1
#
_cell.length_a   1.000
_cell.length_b   1.000
_cell.length_c   1.000
_cell.angle_alpha   90.00
_cell.angle_beta   90.00
_cell.angle_gamma   90.00
#
_symmetry.space_group_name_H-M   'P 1'
#
loop_
_entity.id
_entity.type
_entity.pdbx_description
1 polymer ?
#
loop_
_entity_poly.entity_id
_entity_poly.type
_entity_poly.pdbx_seq_one_letter_code
_entity_poly.pdbx_strand_id
1 'polypeptide(L)'
;MDVTNEMLFFRSRSGAEETNRGIMPWQMNDVWEGSTWSAIEFTGRWRPLQYAFSQCQDRLAAYPQWEPAKQTLSLFAISDLSTTLDGSATWTWYDFAGKPLSPTQNATFTIQPLNATVLYSATNVSNIFPAGVDPSTAWLKVNVKSADGGYSSEQVWTLPGTLSKAPLQDPGLSLMST
;
A
#
# COMPACT_ATOMS: atom_id res chain seq x y z
N MET A 1 5.08 -13.94 -1.76
CA MET A 1 5.59 -12.74 -1.07
C MET A 1 5.90 -11.74 -2.17
N ASP A 2 5.35 -10.53 -2.07
CA ASP A 2 5.45 -9.50 -3.10
C ASP A 2 6.53 -8.50 -2.67
N VAL A 3 7.46 -8.15 -3.57
CA VAL A 3 8.59 -7.25 -3.30
C VAL A 3 8.10 -5.87 -2.84
N THR A 4 6.94 -5.43 -3.31
CA THR A 4 6.34 -4.14 -2.91
C THR A 4 5.99 -4.12 -1.42
N ASN A 5 5.42 -5.22 -0.92
CA ASN A 5 5.10 -5.41 0.50
C ASN A 5 6.37 -5.46 1.35
N GLU A 6 7.44 -6.10 0.85
CA GLU A 6 8.74 -6.09 1.53
C GLU A 6 9.34 -4.68 1.59
N MET A 7 9.26 -3.91 0.50
CA MET A 7 9.74 -2.52 0.49
C MET A 7 9.01 -1.68 1.53
N LEU A 8 7.68 -1.70 1.53
CA LEU A 8 6.91 -0.92 2.51
C LEU A 8 7.10 -1.42 3.94
N PHE A 9 7.27 -2.74 4.15
CA PHE A 9 7.71 -3.29 5.44
C PHE A 9 9.02 -2.65 5.87
N PHE A 10 10.08 -2.77 5.07
CA PHE A 10 11.37 -2.22 5.43
C PHE A 10 11.35 -0.71 5.65
N ARG A 11 10.50 0.06 4.91
CA ARG A 11 10.35 1.49 5.16
C ARG A 11 9.62 1.78 6.47
N SER A 12 8.59 1.00 6.81
CA SER A 12 7.86 1.20 8.08
C SER A 12 8.73 0.94 9.31
N ARG A 13 9.83 0.19 9.13
CA ARG A 13 10.84 -0.08 10.16
C ARG A 13 11.85 1.06 10.37
N SER A 14 11.74 2.20 9.69
CA SER A 14 12.68 3.31 9.87
C SER A 14 12.64 3.94 11.26
N GLY A 15 11.49 3.85 11.94
CA GLY A 15 11.30 4.25 13.34
C GLY A 15 11.35 3.12 14.36
N ALA A 16 11.60 1.88 13.92
CA ALA A 16 11.71 0.73 14.81
C ALA A 16 13.12 0.63 15.43
N GLU A 17 13.34 -0.34 16.31
CA GLU A 17 14.61 -0.53 17.03
C GLU A 17 15.82 -0.67 16.10
N GLU A 18 15.66 -1.39 14.98
CA GLU A 18 16.71 -1.54 13.98
C GLU A 18 17.00 -0.27 13.19
N THR A 19 16.08 0.71 13.21
CA THR A 19 16.18 1.98 12.49
C THR A 19 16.51 1.81 11.00
N ASN A 20 15.75 1.01 10.26
CA ASN A 20 16.11 0.69 8.89
C ASN A 20 16.21 1.95 7.99
N ARG A 21 17.30 2.07 7.22
CA ARG A 21 17.63 3.27 6.42
C ARG A 21 17.73 3.03 4.93
N GLY A 22 17.51 1.82 4.43
CA GLY A 22 17.73 1.54 3.02
C GLY A 22 17.03 0.29 2.54
N ILE A 23 16.69 0.30 1.25
CA ILE A 23 16.07 -0.82 0.54
C ILE A 23 16.55 -0.74 -0.90
N MET A 24 17.11 -1.85 -1.40
CA MET A 24 17.55 -1.99 -2.78
C MET A 24 17.06 -3.34 -3.30
N PRO A 25 15.90 -3.41 -3.97
CA PRO A 25 15.38 -4.66 -4.49
C PRO A 25 16.28 -5.18 -5.63
N TRP A 26 16.48 -6.50 -5.65
CA TRP A 26 17.17 -7.19 -6.75
C TRP A 26 16.15 -7.57 -7.84
N GLN A 27 16.27 -7.15 -9.10
CA GLN A 27 17.28 -6.27 -9.73
C GLN A 27 16.59 -5.14 -10.50
N MET A 28 17.34 -4.11 -10.87
CA MET A 28 16.75 -2.97 -11.60
C MET A 28 16.42 -3.33 -13.06
N ASN A 29 17.40 -3.78 -13.84
CA ASN A 29 17.27 -3.93 -15.29
C ASN A 29 17.78 -5.27 -15.83
N ASP A 30 17.39 -5.57 -17.07
CA ASP A 30 17.90 -6.71 -17.84
C ASP A 30 19.08 -6.35 -18.75
N VAL A 31 19.95 -7.34 -19.00
CA VAL A 31 21.07 -7.25 -19.96
C VAL A 31 20.80 -7.98 -21.28
N TRP A 32 19.69 -8.73 -21.36
CA TRP A 32 19.20 -9.49 -22.52
C TRP A 32 17.72 -9.83 -22.33
N GLU A 33 17.04 -10.31 -23.37
CA GLU A 33 15.67 -10.80 -23.24
C GLU A 33 15.62 -12.14 -22.47
N GLY A 34 14.98 -12.12 -21.31
CA GLY A 34 14.82 -13.32 -20.49
C GLY A 34 13.84 -13.14 -19.32
N SER A 35 13.59 -14.24 -18.63
CA SER A 35 12.88 -14.24 -17.35
C SER A 35 13.86 -13.97 -16.22
N THR A 36 13.73 -12.81 -15.60
CA THR A 36 14.63 -12.34 -14.53
C THR A 36 13.81 -11.65 -13.43
N TRP A 37 14.49 -11.11 -12.42
CA TRP A 37 13.92 -10.30 -11.34
C TRP A 37 13.91 -8.79 -11.66
N SER A 38 14.09 -8.41 -12.93
CA SER A 38 14.20 -6.99 -13.29
C SER A 38 12.87 -6.25 -13.13
N ALA A 39 12.93 -4.96 -12.82
CA ALA A 39 11.80 -4.05 -12.92
C ALA A 39 11.73 -3.40 -14.32
N ILE A 40 12.86 -3.34 -15.03
CA ILE A 40 13.02 -2.75 -16.37
C ILE A 40 13.54 -3.81 -17.33
N GLU A 41 12.82 -4.03 -18.43
CA GLU A 41 13.20 -4.97 -19.49
C GLU A 41 14.44 -4.49 -20.26
N PHE A 42 15.04 -5.38 -21.07
CA PHE A 42 16.28 -5.11 -21.82
C PHE A 42 16.16 -3.88 -22.75
N THR A 43 14.99 -3.66 -23.35
CA THR A 43 14.71 -2.52 -24.24
C THR A 43 14.41 -1.22 -23.48
N GLY A 44 14.44 -1.22 -22.15
CA GLY A 44 14.08 -0.08 -21.30
C GLY A 44 12.60 0.00 -20.94
N ARG A 45 11.76 -0.94 -21.41
CA ARG A 45 10.33 -0.98 -21.04
C ARG A 45 10.15 -1.25 -19.55
N TRP A 46 9.31 -0.45 -18.89
CA TRP A 46 8.94 -0.69 -17.50
C TRP A 46 8.00 -1.89 -17.37
N ARG A 47 8.32 -2.80 -16.46
CA ARG A 47 7.37 -3.81 -15.96
C ARG A 47 6.45 -3.17 -14.91
N PRO A 48 5.29 -3.76 -14.59
CA PRO A 48 4.43 -3.30 -13.50
C PRO A 48 5.18 -3.06 -12.18
N LEU A 49 6.22 -3.86 -11.93
CA LEU A 49 7.09 -3.74 -10.76
C LEU A 49 7.75 -2.36 -10.64
N GLN A 50 8.22 -1.75 -11.74
CA GLN A 50 8.86 -0.43 -11.70
C GLN A 50 7.86 0.68 -11.30
N TYR A 51 6.62 0.60 -11.78
CA TYR A 51 5.54 1.51 -11.38
C TYR A 51 5.15 1.34 -9.92
N ALA A 52 5.27 0.12 -9.38
CA ALA A 52 5.02 -0.12 -7.97
C ALA A 52 6.20 0.34 -7.10
N PHE A 53 7.44 0.18 -7.56
CA PHE A 53 8.63 0.69 -6.89
C PHE A 53 8.61 2.20 -6.75
N SER A 54 8.19 2.93 -7.80
CA SER A 54 8.07 4.40 -7.71
C SER A 54 7.10 4.81 -6.60
N GLN A 55 5.92 4.19 -6.54
CA GLN A 55 4.94 4.46 -5.49
C GLN A 55 5.45 4.07 -4.09
N CYS A 56 6.14 2.93 -3.98
CA CYS A 56 6.72 2.48 -2.71
C CYS A 56 7.88 3.36 -2.23
N GLN A 57 8.48 4.20 -3.09
CA GLN A 57 9.55 5.12 -2.75
C GLN A 57 9.08 6.59 -2.65
N ASP A 58 7.79 6.86 -2.79
CA ASP A 58 7.25 8.21 -2.61
C ASP A 58 7.56 8.77 -1.21
N ARG A 59 7.74 10.10 -1.13
CA ARG A 59 8.16 10.78 0.10
C ARG A 59 7.21 10.53 1.27
N LEU A 60 5.92 10.40 0.96
CA LEU A 60 4.86 9.93 1.85
C LEU A 60 4.24 8.68 1.23
N ALA A 61 4.15 7.58 1.97
CA ALA A 61 3.51 6.34 1.51
C ALA A 61 2.51 5.81 2.55
N ALA A 62 1.35 5.34 2.08
CA ALA A 62 0.47 4.50 2.89
C ALA A 62 1.01 3.05 2.89
N TYR A 63 0.78 2.31 3.97
CA TYR A 63 1.11 0.88 4.00
C TYR A 63 0.12 0.07 4.86
N PRO A 64 -0.79 -0.69 4.23
CA PRO A 64 -1.62 -1.67 4.92
C PRO A 64 -0.83 -2.97 5.16
N GLN A 65 -0.27 -3.11 6.36
CA GLN A 65 0.52 -4.28 6.76
C GLN A 65 -0.38 -5.37 7.34
N TRP A 66 -0.32 -6.57 6.75
CA TRP A 66 -0.94 -7.77 7.30
C TRP A 66 0.09 -8.65 8.00
N GLU A 67 -0.18 -9.01 9.25
CA GLU A 67 0.57 -10.01 10.02
C GLU A 67 -0.26 -11.29 10.19
N PRO A 68 -0.07 -12.31 9.33
CA PRO A 68 -0.94 -13.50 9.32
C PRO A 68 -0.95 -14.27 10.64
N ALA A 69 0.20 -14.39 11.30
CA ALA A 69 0.34 -15.16 12.53
C ALA A 69 -0.51 -14.61 13.69
N LYS A 70 -0.71 -13.29 13.72
CA LYS A 70 -1.55 -12.62 14.73
C LYS A 70 -2.94 -12.26 14.21
N GLN A 71 -3.19 -12.44 12.92
CA GLN A 71 -4.37 -11.92 12.23
C GLN A 71 -4.56 -10.42 12.47
N THR A 72 -3.47 -9.64 12.35
CA THR A 72 -3.48 -8.20 12.61
C THR A 72 -3.29 -7.42 11.31
N LEU A 73 -4.19 -6.48 11.04
CA LEU A 73 -4.02 -5.45 10.01
C LEU A 73 -3.63 -4.14 10.69
N SER A 74 -2.51 -3.56 10.27
CA SER A 74 -2.04 -2.25 10.73
C SER A 74 -1.86 -1.33 9.53
N LEU A 75 -2.44 -0.14 9.60
CA LEU A 75 -2.30 0.90 8.57
C LEU A 75 -1.23 1.88 9.00
N PHE A 76 -0.19 2.05 8.18
CA PHE A 76 0.89 2.98 8.42
C PHE A 76 0.83 4.17 7.46
N ALA A 77 1.28 5.32 7.94
CA ALA A 77 1.82 6.39 7.12
C ALA A 77 3.32 6.46 7.32
N ILE A 78 4.07 6.49 6.21
CA ILE A 78 5.54 6.40 6.20
C ILE A 78 6.09 7.66 5.54
N SER A 79 7.08 8.31 6.15
CA SER A 79 7.76 9.47 5.59
C SER A 79 9.28 9.29 5.58
N ASP A 80 9.92 9.66 4.47
CA ASP A 80 11.38 9.77 4.35
C ASP A 80 11.89 11.22 4.41
N LEU A 81 11.02 12.16 4.82
CA LEU A 81 11.41 13.55 5.05
C LEU A 81 12.31 13.65 6.29
N SER A 82 13.30 14.54 6.24
CA SER A 82 14.16 14.87 7.39
C SER A 82 13.51 15.83 8.38
N THR A 83 12.24 16.17 8.19
CA THR A 83 11.43 17.05 9.02
C THR A 83 10.13 16.34 9.41
N THR A 84 9.51 16.80 10.50
CA THR A 84 8.18 16.34 10.89
C THR A 84 7.16 16.63 9.79
N LEU A 85 6.25 15.69 9.55
CA LEU A 85 5.19 15.80 8.56
C LEU A 85 3.82 15.58 9.21
N ASP A 86 2.97 16.60 9.16
CA ASP A 86 1.57 16.51 9.56
C ASP A 86 0.69 16.18 8.35
N GLY A 87 -0.40 15.47 8.59
CA GLY A 87 -1.32 15.07 7.52
C GLY A 87 -2.59 14.41 8.00
N SER A 88 -3.35 13.91 7.04
CA SER A 88 -4.58 13.17 7.28
C SER A 88 -4.62 11.91 6.43
N ALA A 89 -5.29 10.90 6.98
CA ALA A 89 -5.52 9.62 6.33
C ALA A 89 -7.01 9.32 6.26
N THR A 90 -7.42 8.62 5.21
CA THR A 90 -8.75 8.04 5.09
C THR A 90 -8.64 6.59 4.67
N TRP A 91 -9.57 5.76 5.14
CA TRP A 91 -9.69 4.39 4.64
C TRP A 91 -11.16 3.96 4.57
N THR A 92 -11.49 3.28 3.48
CA THR A 92 -12.88 2.88 3.16
C THR A 92 -12.90 1.48 2.57
N TRP A 93 -13.82 0.67 3.06
CA TRP A 93 -14.09 -0.66 2.52
C TRP A 93 -15.04 -0.57 1.33
N TYR A 94 -14.74 -1.29 0.26
CA TYR A 94 -15.54 -1.37 -0.95
C TYR A 94 -15.79 -2.82 -1.33
N ASP A 95 -16.91 -3.08 -2.01
CA ASP A 95 -17.05 -4.29 -2.82
C ASP A 95 -16.38 -4.11 -4.19
N PHE A 96 -16.32 -5.20 -4.96
CA PHE A 96 -15.74 -5.20 -6.31
C PHE A 96 -16.61 -4.51 -7.38
N ALA A 97 -17.82 -4.08 -7.02
CA ALA A 97 -18.65 -3.19 -7.85
C ALA A 97 -18.40 -1.70 -7.53
N GLY A 98 -17.52 -1.40 -6.57
CA GLY A 98 -17.17 -0.03 -6.16
C GLY A 98 -18.13 0.60 -5.15
N LYS A 99 -19.06 -0.17 -4.58
CA LYS A 99 -19.97 0.32 -3.54
C LYS A 99 -19.26 0.33 -2.18
N PRO A 100 -19.31 1.43 -1.41
CA PRO A 100 -18.76 1.46 -0.07
C PRO A 100 -19.55 0.51 0.87
N LEU A 101 -18.84 -0.32 1.61
CA LEU A 101 -19.37 -1.29 2.56
C LEU A 101 -19.47 -0.73 3.99
N SER A 102 -18.76 0.36 4.27
CA SER A 102 -18.80 1.08 5.55
C SER A 102 -18.59 2.59 5.33
N PRO A 103 -18.96 3.44 6.28
CA PRO A 103 -18.53 4.84 6.27
C PRO A 103 -17.01 4.96 6.19
N THR A 104 -16.54 6.00 5.51
CA THR A 104 -15.12 6.33 5.44
C THR A 104 -14.61 6.67 6.83
N GLN A 105 -13.58 5.94 7.25
CA GLN A 105 -12.84 6.24 8.47
C GLN A 105 -11.72 7.23 8.15
N ASN A 106 -11.32 8.02 9.15
CA ASN A 106 -10.28 9.02 9.00
C ASN A 106 -9.49 9.20 10.30
N ALA A 107 -8.26 9.70 10.16
CA ALA A 107 -7.41 10.10 11.27
C ALA A 107 -6.44 11.20 10.81
N THR A 108 -6.11 12.11 11.73
CA THR A 108 -4.96 13.00 11.58
C THR A 108 -3.70 12.34 12.12
N PHE A 109 -2.55 12.63 11.55
CA PHE A 109 -1.28 12.06 11.99
C PHE A 109 -0.15 13.09 11.96
N THR A 110 0.88 12.78 12.74
CA THR A 110 2.19 13.44 12.71
C THR A 110 3.25 12.35 12.58
N ILE A 111 4.10 12.46 11.57
CA ILE A 111 5.22 11.54 11.33
C ILE A 111 6.50 12.28 11.71
N GLN A 112 7.30 11.68 12.60
CA GLN A 112 8.61 12.22 12.96
C GLN A 112 9.60 12.10 11.78
N PRO A 113 10.71 12.85 11.78
CA PRO A 113 11.73 12.75 10.73
C PRO A 113 12.17 11.31 10.46
N LEU A 114 12.17 10.91 9.19
CA LEU A 114 12.58 9.60 8.70
C LEU A 114 11.91 8.43 9.45
N ASN A 115 10.59 8.52 9.65
CA ASN A 115 9.83 7.64 10.53
C ASN A 115 8.53 7.14 9.88
N ALA A 116 7.81 6.25 10.58
CA ALA A 116 6.48 5.78 10.25
C ALA A 116 5.58 5.84 11.48
N THR A 117 4.30 6.17 11.27
CA THR A 117 3.28 6.23 12.34
C THR A 117 2.15 5.27 12.00
N VAL A 118 1.66 4.54 13.01
CA VAL A 118 0.48 3.68 12.88
C VAL A 118 -0.78 4.55 12.97
N LEU A 119 -1.65 4.46 11.97
CA LEU A 119 -2.91 5.18 11.86
C LEU A 119 -4.07 4.41 12.49
N TYR A 120 -4.05 3.09 12.32
CA TYR A 120 -5.09 2.17 12.76
C TYR A 120 -4.47 0.77 12.91
N SER A 121 -4.96 0.00 13.88
CA SER A 121 -4.61 -1.41 14.01
C SER A 121 -5.79 -2.20 14.58
N ALA A 122 -6.07 -3.35 13.98
CA ALA A 122 -7.07 -4.28 14.48
C ALA A 122 -6.60 -5.73 14.32
N THR A 123 -7.00 -6.54 15.31
CA THR A 123 -6.65 -7.96 15.42
C THR A 123 -7.90 -8.80 15.34
N ASN A 124 -7.76 -9.99 14.76
CA ASN A 124 -8.83 -10.91 14.34
C ASN A 124 -9.61 -10.38 13.14
N VAL A 125 -9.82 -11.25 12.15
CA VAL A 125 -10.49 -10.91 10.88
C VAL A 125 -11.89 -10.32 11.12
N SER A 126 -12.63 -10.81 12.13
CA SER A 126 -13.96 -10.33 12.49
C SER A 126 -14.00 -8.85 12.91
N ASN A 127 -12.89 -8.30 13.39
CA ASN A 127 -12.80 -6.90 13.85
C ASN A 127 -12.26 -5.97 12.75
N ILE A 128 -11.68 -6.53 11.69
CA ILE A 128 -11.04 -5.79 10.60
C ILE A 128 -12.05 -5.41 9.52
N PHE A 129 -12.96 -6.33 9.20
CA PHE A 129 -13.97 -6.15 8.16
C PHE A 129 -15.27 -5.57 8.74
N PRO A 130 -16.07 -4.86 7.92
CA PRO A 130 -17.40 -4.44 8.34
C PRO A 130 -18.28 -5.65 8.72
N ALA A 131 -19.20 -5.45 9.68
CA ALA A 131 -20.03 -6.54 10.20
C ALA A 131 -20.83 -7.25 9.08
N GLY A 132 -20.71 -8.58 9.00
CA GLY A 132 -21.42 -9.41 8.02
C GLY A 132 -20.82 -9.43 6.61
N VAL A 133 -19.69 -8.76 6.38
CA VAL A 133 -19.00 -8.78 5.09
C VAL A 133 -18.08 -9.99 4.97
N ASP A 134 -18.16 -10.70 3.84
CA ASP A 134 -17.20 -11.74 3.49
C ASP A 134 -15.86 -11.11 3.06
N PRO A 135 -14.72 -11.48 3.68
CA PRO A 135 -13.40 -10.98 3.29
C PRO A 135 -13.00 -11.21 1.83
N SER A 136 -13.65 -12.14 1.13
CA SER A 136 -13.42 -12.42 -0.29
C SER A 136 -14.15 -11.49 -1.24
N THR A 137 -15.13 -10.73 -0.76
CA THR A 137 -15.91 -9.80 -1.57
C THR A 137 -15.57 -8.34 -1.30
N ALA A 138 -14.52 -8.08 -0.51
CA ALA A 138 -14.19 -6.75 -0.04
C ALA A 138 -12.71 -6.41 -0.24
N TRP A 139 -12.45 -5.14 -0.53
CA TRP A 139 -11.12 -4.55 -0.57
C TRP A 139 -11.12 -3.20 0.14
N LEU A 140 -9.98 -2.85 0.72
CA LEU A 140 -9.77 -1.64 1.49
C LEU A 140 -9.00 -0.64 0.64
N LYS A 141 -9.53 0.56 0.51
CA LYS A 141 -8.80 1.72 -0.02
C LYS A 141 -8.21 2.50 1.14
N VAL A 142 -6.92 2.79 1.11
CA VAL A 142 -6.21 3.63 2.09
C VAL A 142 -5.60 4.82 1.36
N ASN A 143 -5.84 6.03 1.85
CA ASN A 143 -5.26 7.25 1.32
C ASN A 143 -4.62 8.04 2.44
N VAL A 144 -3.44 8.61 2.18
CA VAL A 144 -2.75 9.55 3.06
C VAL A 144 -2.41 10.82 2.29
N LYS A 145 -2.48 11.97 2.95
CA LYS A 145 -2.16 13.27 2.37
C LYS A 145 -1.46 14.15 3.40
N SER A 146 -0.43 14.87 2.99
CA SER A 146 0.22 15.89 3.83
C SER A 146 -0.68 17.11 4.00
N ALA A 147 -0.55 17.82 5.13
CA ALA A 147 -1.36 18.99 5.45
C ALA A 147 -1.19 20.13 4.43
N ASP A 148 0.01 20.28 3.88
CA ASP A 148 0.32 21.25 2.81
C ASP A 148 -0.18 20.81 1.42
N GLY A 149 -0.67 19.57 1.28
CA GLY A 149 -1.10 18.97 0.03
C GLY A 149 0.01 18.65 -0.97
N GLY A 150 1.29 18.79 -0.59
CA GLY A 150 2.44 18.52 -1.44
C GLY A 150 2.69 17.04 -1.70
N TYR A 151 2.21 16.16 -0.81
CA TYR A 151 2.39 14.71 -0.91
C TYR A 151 1.08 13.97 -0.67
N SER A 152 0.87 12.90 -1.43
CA SER A 152 -0.25 11.98 -1.23
C SER A 152 0.12 10.59 -1.68
N SER A 153 -0.46 9.59 -1.04
CA SER A 153 -0.30 8.20 -1.45
C SER A 153 -1.62 7.46 -1.29
N GLU A 154 -1.88 6.58 -2.26
CA GLU A 154 -3.04 5.69 -2.29
C GLU A 154 -2.54 4.26 -2.32
N GLN A 155 -3.14 3.39 -1.50
CA GLN A 155 -2.89 1.96 -1.49
C GLN A 155 -4.20 1.20 -1.40
N VAL A 156 -4.20 0.00 -1.97
CA VAL A 156 -5.33 -0.93 -1.89
C VAL A 156 -4.89 -2.19 -1.17
N TRP A 157 -5.80 -2.77 -0.39
CA TRP A 157 -5.53 -3.99 0.35
C TRP A 157 -6.69 -4.98 0.24
N THR A 158 -6.34 -6.25 0.10
CA THR A 158 -7.26 -7.38 0.22
C THR A 158 -6.64 -8.39 1.18
N LEU A 159 -7.46 -9.16 1.89
CA LEU A 159 -6.94 -10.26 2.69
C LEU A 159 -6.15 -11.23 1.78
N PRO A 160 -4.89 -11.58 2.12
CA PRO A 160 -4.09 -12.43 1.25
C PRO A 160 -4.78 -13.77 0.93
N GLY A 161 -4.74 -14.14 -0.35
CA GLY A 161 -5.38 -15.36 -0.87
C GLY A 161 -6.84 -15.19 -1.32
N THR A 162 -7.51 -14.08 -0.98
CA THR A 162 -8.93 -13.91 -1.34
C THR A 162 -9.17 -13.41 -2.75
N LEU A 163 -8.21 -12.66 -3.32
CA LEU A 163 -8.36 -12.05 -4.65
C LEU A 163 -8.64 -13.09 -5.77
N SER A 164 -8.12 -14.31 -5.64
CA SER A 164 -8.38 -15.41 -6.59
C SER A 164 -9.85 -15.86 -6.65
N LYS A 165 -10.64 -15.51 -5.63
CA LYS A 165 -12.08 -15.81 -5.50
C LYS A 165 -12.94 -14.56 -5.53
N ALA A 166 -12.33 -13.39 -5.75
CA ALA A 166 -13.05 -12.13 -5.76
C ALA A 166 -14.12 -12.13 -6.89
N PRO A 167 -15.32 -11.59 -6.64
CA PRO A 167 -16.36 -11.46 -7.64
C PRO A 167 -16.05 -10.30 -8.60
N LEU A 168 -14.96 -10.42 -9.36
CA LEU A 168 -14.52 -9.43 -10.34
C LEU A 168 -15.57 -9.30 -11.46
N GLN A 169 -15.88 -8.06 -11.82
CA GLN A 169 -16.80 -7.73 -12.91
C GLN A 169 -16.02 -6.99 -14.01
N ASP A 170 -16.55 -6.99 -15.24
CA ASP A 170 -15.98 -6.18 -16.32
C ASP A 170 -16.08 -4.69 -15.95
N PRO A 171 -14.95 -3.98 -15.80
CA PRO A 171 -14.96 -2.56 -15.42
C PRO A 171 -15.40 -1.62 -16.55
N GLY A 172 -15.57 -2.09 -17.79
CA GLY A 172 -15.99 -1.26 -18.93
C GLY A 172 -14.99 -0.14 -19.26
N LEU A 173 -13.69 -0.41 -19.10
CA LEU A 173 -12.63 0.59 -19.33
C LEU A 173 -12.62 1.09 -20.78
N SER A 174 -12.71 2.40 -20.95
CA SER A 174 -12.57 3.07 -22.25
C SER A 174 -11.36 4.00 -22.25
N LEU A 175 -10.50 3.89 -23.27
CA LEU A 175 -9.37 4.81 -23.48
C LEU A 175 -9.70 5.77 -24.62
N MET A 176 -9.57 7.07 -24.38
CA MET A 176 -9.70 8.11 -25.40
C MET A 176 -8.32 8.72 -25.64
N SER A 177 -7.85 8.78 -26.89
CA SER A 177 -6.68 9.62 -27.21
C SER A 177 -7.13 11.07 -27.33
N THR A 178 -6.57 11.94 -26.51
CA THR A 178 -6.62 13.39 -26.74
C THR A 178 -5.74 13.79 -27.90
#